data_AF-A0A5B0QKE0-F1
#
_entry.id   AF-A0A5B0QKE0-F1
#
_cell.length_a   1.000
_cell.length_b   1.000
_cell.length_c   1.000
_cell.angle_alpha   90.00
_cell.angle_beta   90.00
_cell.angle_gamma   90.00
#
_symmetry.space_group_name_H-M   'P 1'
#
loop_
_entity.id
_entity.type
_entity.pdbx_description
1 polymer ?
#
loop_
_entity_poly.entity_id
_entity_poly.type
_entity_poly.pdbx_seq_one_letter_code
_entity_poly.pdbx_strand_id
1 'polypeptide(L)'
;MSSELQERSDERVSRITHFRYKAYADSDDSRFSAEEVQEFLSLCETENIPSCLVTANLLAAGFYNSQGQYQKVKEHAEVAKRLGILTWGSTWDELQEMELLLHAPAQHPSHFSRG
;
A
#
# COMPACT_ATOMS: atom_id res chain seq x y z
N MET A 1 19.37 -10.73 -19.05
CA MET A 1 19.59 -10.23 -17.69
C MET A 1 20.84 -10.90 -17.14
N SER A 2 21.65 -10.19 -16.34
CA SER A 2 22.74 -10.82 -15.57
C SER A 2 22.15 -11.66 -14.44
N SER A 3 22.79 -12.76 -14.05
CA SER A 3 22.37 -13.61 -12.93
C SER A 3 22.21 -12.80 -11.63
N GLU A 4 23.13 -11.87 -11.36
CA GLU A 4 23.07 -11.00 -10.18
C GLU A 4 21.84 -10.08 -10.18
N LEU A 5 21.40 -9.59 -11.35
CA LEU A 5 20.20 -8.74 -11.43
C LEU A 5 18.93 -9.55 -11.21
N GLN A 6 18.94 -10.81 -11.65
CA GLN A 6 17.84 -11.73 -11.41
C GLN A 6 17.76 -12.09 -9.93
N GLU A 7 18.86 -12.50 -9.30
CA GLU A 7 18.92 -12.85 -7.88
C GLU A 7 18.40 -11.69 -7.00
N ARG A 8 18.83 -10.46 -7.30
CA ARG A 8 18.34 -9.28 -6.57
C ARG A 8 16.85 -8.99 -6.81
N SER A 9 16.31 -9.29 -7.99
CA SER A 9 14.86 -9.15 -8.24
C SER A 9 14.09 -10.22 -7.47
N ASP A 10 14.57 -11.47 -7.48
CA ASP A 10 13.98 -12.59 -6.73
C ASP A 10 13.92 -12.30 -5.23
N GLU A 11 14.97 -11.72 -4.64
CA GLU A 11 14.99 -11.25 -3.26
C GLU A 11 13.93 -10.17 -2.98
N ARG A 12 13.82 -9.16 -3.87
CA ARG A 12 12.84 -8.08 -3.71
C ARG A 12 11.41 -8.60 -3.85
N VAL A 13 11.14 -9.50 -4.79
CA VAL A 13 9.83 -10.13 -4.98
C VAL A 13 9.46 -11.02 -3.79
N SER A 14 10.44 -11.73 -3.22
CA SER A 14 10.24 -12.49 -1.97
C SER A 14 9.85 -11.56 -0.80
N ARG A 15 10.53 -10.42 -0.65
CA ARG A 15 10.20 -9.42 0.37
C ARG A 15 8.84 -8.75 0.15
N ILE A 16 8.48 -8.43 -1.09
CA ILE A 16 7.13 -7.98 -1.47
C ILE A 16 6.07 -8.99 -1.05
N THR A 17 6.33 -10.27 -1.28
CA THR A 17 5.40 -11.35 -0.93
C THR A 17 5.19 -11.43 0.57
N HIS A 18 6.25 -11.30 1.37
CA HIS A 18 6.17 -11.21 2.82
C HIS A 18 5.28 -10.04 3.28
N PHE A 19 5.47 -8.84 2.73
CA PHE A 19 4.63 -7.69 3.07
C PHE A 19 3.17 -7.88 2.69
N ARG A 20 2.88 -8.48 1.53
CA ARG A 20 1.51 -8.81 1.14
C ARG A 20 0.86 -9.78 2.14
N TYR A 21 1.56 -10.82 2.56
CA TYR A 21 1.05 -11.73 3.58
C TYR A 21 0.76 -11.02 4.89
N LYS A 22 1.67 -10.13 5.33
CA LYS A 22 1.46 -9.30 6.53
C LYS A 22 0.22 -8.41 6.39
N ALA A 23 0.04 -7.75 5.24
CA ALA A 23 -1.09 -6.84 4.99
C ALA A 23 -2.46 -7.53 5.04
N TYR A 24 -2.54 -8.81 4.67
CA TYR A 24 -3.77 -9.60 4.72
C TYR A 24 -3.92 -10.46 5.99
N ALA A 25 -2.95 -10.40 6.91
CA ALA A 25 -3.01 -11.15 8.16
C ALA A 25 -3.94 -10.46 9.16
N ASP A 26 -4.95 -11.19 9.62
CA ASP A 26 -5.92 -10.74 10.63
C ASP A 26 -5.36 -10.95 12.05
N SER A 27 -4.25 -10.28 12.38
CA SER A 27 -3.59 -10.36 13.68
C SER A 27 -3.08 -9.00 14.17
N ASP A 28 -3.04 -8.77 15.50
CA ASP A 28 -2.53 -7.53 16.10
C ASP A 28 -1.04 -7.23 15.79
N ASP A 29 -0.32 -8.24 15.30
CA ASP A 29 1.11 -8.21 14.91
C ASP A 29 1.29 -7.86 13.41
N SER A 30 0.19 -7.65 12.67
CA SER A 30 0.20 -7.23 11.27
C SER A 30 0.49 -5.73 11.08
N ARG A 31 0.69 -4.97 12.17
CA ARG A 31 0.95 -3.53 12.12
C ARG A 31 2.28 -3.23 11.45
N PHE A 32 2.24 -2.31 10.47
CA PHE A 32 3.41 -1.85 9.73
C PHE A 32 4.08 -0.69 10.45
N SER A 33 5.40 -0.75 10.61
CA SER A 33 6.19 0.43 10.99
C SER A 33 6.32 1.41 9.82
N ALA A 34 6.71 2.66 10.10
CA ALA A 34 6.97 3.65 9.04
C ALA A 34 8.04 3.17 8.05
N GLU A 35 9.07 2.50 8.55
CA GLU A 35 10.16 1.92 7.74
C GLU A 35 9.64 0.80 6.85
N GLU A 36 8.77 -0.08 7.36
CA GLU A 36 8.17 -1.15 6.56
C GLU A 36 7.25 -0.60 5.47
N VAL A 37 6.47 0.46 5.75
CA VAL A 37 5.66 1.14 4.72
C VAL A 37 6.54 1.69 3.60
N GLN A 38 7.63 2.37 3.96
CA GLN A 38 8.56 2.93 2.99
C GLN A 38 9.31 1.86 2.19
N GLU A 39 9.76 0.79 2.86
CA GLU A 39 10.40 -0.35 2.22
C GLU A 39 9.45 -0.98 1.20
N PHE A 40 8.19 -1.23 1.58
CA PHE A 40 7.23 -1.87 0.69
C PHE A 40 6.92 -1.02 -0.54
N LEU A 41 6.72 0.30 -0.37
CA LEU A 41 6.56 1.24 -1.49
C LEU A 41 7.76 1.19 -2.43
N SER A 42 8.97 1.32 -1.90
CA SER A 42 10.20 1.33 -2.70
C SER A 42 10.41 0.04 -3.48
N LEU A 43 10.11 -1.12 -2.88
CA LEU A 43 10.20 -2.41 -3.55
C LEU A 43 9.19 -2.51 -4.70
N CYS A 44 7.94 -2.12 -4.48
CA CYS A 44 6.91 -2.15 -5.51
C CYS A 44 7.22 -1.20 -6.67
N GLU A 45 7.80 -0.03 -6.40
CA GLU A 45 8.28 0.93 -7.41
C GLU A 45 9.45 0.36 -8.21
N THR A 46 10.41 -0.27 -7.53
CA THR A 46 11.60 -0.85 -8.17
C THR A 46 11.25 -2.00 -9.11
N GLU A 47 10.37 -2.91 -8.67
CA GLU A 47 9.91 -4.03 -9.50
C GLU A 47 8.81 -3.63 -10.50
N ASN A 48 8.24 -2.43 -10.35
CA ASN A 48 7.21 -1.86 -11.22
C ASN A 48 6.02 -2.81 -11.45
N ILE A 49 5.55 -3.46 -10.37
CA ILE A 49 4.41 -4.38 -10.40
C ILE A 49 3.14 -3.60 -10.06
N PRO A 50 2.19 -3.38 -10.99
CA PRO A 50 1.04 -2.50 -10.76
C PRO A 50 0.18 -2.89 -9.55
N SER A 51 -0.13 -4.18 -9.39
CA SER A 51 -0.88 -4.66 -8.23
C SER A 51 -0.12 -4.51 -6.91
N CYS A 52 1.23 -4.46 -6.94
CA CYS A 52 2.06 -4.22 -5.76
C CYS A 52 1.93 -2.77 -5.32
N LEU A 53 2.08 -1.86 -6.28
CA LEU A 53 1.93 -0.43 -6.08
C LEU A 53 0.56 -0.08 -5.50
N VAL A 54 -0.52 -0.71 -5.97
CA VAL A 54 -1.84 -0.48 -5.38
C VAL A 54 -1.88 -0.89 -3.91
N THR A 55 -1.48 -2.12 -3.57
CA THR A 55 -1.49 -2.59 -2.18
C THR A 55 -0.61 -1.70 -1.28
N ALA A 56 0.59 -1.35 -1.74
CA ALA A 56 1.52 -0.52 -0.96
C ALA A 56 0.96 0.90 -0.72
N ASN A 57 0.33 1.50 -1.73
CA ASN A 57 -0.28 2.83 -1.58
C ASN A 57 -1.56 2.81 -0.74
N LEU A 58 -2.39 1.77 -0.84
CA LEU A 58 -3.54 1.60 0.05
C LEU A 58 -3.10 1.53 1.50
N LEU A 59 -2.07 0.72 1.77
CA LEU A 59 -1.50 0.56 3.10
C LEU A 59 -0.89 1.87 3.62
N ALA A 60 -0.11 2.55 2.79
CA ALA A 60 0.49 3.84 3.14
C ALA A 60 -0.58 4.91 3.45
N ALA A 61 -1.66 4.97 2.66
CA ALA A 61 -2.77 5.87 2.93
C ALA A 61 -3.42 5.56 4.28
N GLY A 62 -3.63 4.28 4.61
CA GLY A 62 -4.11 3.85 5.91
C GLY A 62 -3.19 4.26 7.07
N PHE A 63 -1.89 3.97 6.95
CA PHE A 63 -0.86 4.29 7.94
C PHE A 63 -0.75 5.80 8.17
N TYR A 64 -0.69 6.62 7.12
CA TYR A 64 -0.60 8.06 7.28
C TYR A 64 -1.88 8.67 7.84
N ASN A 65 -3.03 8.03 7.60
CA ASN A 65 -4.29 8.47 8.18
C ASN A 65 -4.34 8.26 9.70
N SER A 66 -3.78 7.14 10.19
CA SER A 66 -3.65 6.89 11.62
C SER A 66 -2.71 7.87 12.32
N GLN A 67 -1.81 8.50 11.57
CA GLN A 67 -0.89 9.55 12.04
C GLN A 67 -1.43 10.97 11.83
N GLY A 68 -2.66 11.13 11.31
CA GLY A 68 -3.24 12.44 10.98
C GLY A 68 -2.53 13.19 9.84
N GLN A 69 -1.69 12.52 9.05
CA GLN A 69 -0.91 13.12 7.96
C GLN A 69 -1.72 13.18 6.66
N TYR A 70 -2.84 13.91 6.67
CA TYR A 70 -3.86 13.89 5.59
C TYR A 70 -3.35 14.27 4.19
N GLN A 71 -2.28 15.07 4.10
CA GLN A 71 -1.67 15.38 2.80
C GLN A 71 -1.08 14.13 2.14
N LYS A 72 -0.35 13.31 2.92
CA LYS A 72 0.18 12.02 2.43
C LYS A 72 -0.93 11.00 2.18
N VAL A 73 -2.00 11.03 2.98
CA VAL A 73 -3.18 10.17 2.74
C VAL A 73 -3.71 10.42 1.33
N LYS A 74 -3.87 11.68 0.93
CA LYS A 74 -4.35 12.03 -0.40
C LYS A 74 -3.40 11.56 -1.49
N GLU A 75 -2.11 11.85 -1.35
CA GLU A 75 -1.08 11.44 -2.32
C GLU A 75 -1.12 9.93 -2.60
N HIS A 76 -1.14 9.11 -1.56
CA HIS A 76 -1.18 7.66 -1.70
C HIS A 76 -2.55 7.14 -2.16
N ALA A 77 -3.65 7.68 -1.65
CA ALA A 77 -4.99 7.26 -2.05
C ALA A 77 -5.28 7.58 -3.54
N GLU A 78 -4.77 8.69 -4.08
CA GLU A 78 -4.88 9.01 -5.51
C GLU A 78 -4.15 8.01 -6.39
N VAL A 79 -2.93 7.61 -5.99
CA VAL A 79 -2.14 6.60 -6.70
C VAL A 79 -2.84 5.25 -6.65
N ALA A 80 -3.27 4.82 -5.47
CA ALA A 80 -3.98 3.55 -5.28
C ALA A 80 -5.28 3.52 -6.10
N LYS A 81 -6.11 4.58 -6.05
CA LYS A 81 -7.34 4.71 -6.84
C LYS A 81 -7.07 4.59 -8.34
N ARG A 82 -6.13 5.38 -8.87
CA ARG A 82 -5.81 5.40 -10.31
C ARG A 82 -5.31 4.03 -10.78
N LEU A 83 -4.34 3.45 -10.07
CA LEU A 83 -3.76 2.16 -10.46
C LEU A 83 -4.74 1.00 -10.21
N GLY A 84 -5.56 1.07 -9.18
CA GLY A 84 -6.59 0.07 -8.87
C GLY A 84 -7.64 -0.01 -9.97
N ILE A 85 -8.14 1.13 -10.44
CA ILE A 85 -9.05 1.18 -11.60
C ILE A 85 -8.38 0.62 -12.86
N LEU A 86 -7.10 0.93 -13.10
CA LEU A 86 -6.37 0.38 -14.24
C LEU A 86 -6.14 -1.14 -14.15
N THR A 87 -6.04 -1.68 -12.93
CA THR A 87 -5.70 -3.09 -12.69
C THR A 87 -6.94 -3.98 -12.60
N TRP A 88 -8.00 -3.52 -11.94
CA TRP A 88 -9.22 -4.30 -11.64
C TRP A 88 -10.52 -3.67 -12.13
N GLY A 89 -10.45 -2.49 -12.74
CA GLY A 89 -11.62 -1.78 -13.27
C GLY A 89 -12.35 -0.93 -12.23
N SER A 90 -13.45 -0.32 -12.65
CA SER A 90 -14.25 0.58 -11.79
C SER A 90 -15.07 -0.14 -10.71
N THR A 91 -15.08 -1.47 -10.71
CA THR A 91 -15.75 -2.31 -9.71
C THR A 91 -14.76 -2.87 -8.69
N TRP A 92 -13.56 -2.30 -8.60
CA TRP A 92 -12.57 -2.68 -7.59
C TRP A 92 -13.12 -2.38 -6.18
N ASP A 93 -13.12 -3.39 -5.31
CA ASP A 93 -13.84 -3.37 -4.02
C ASP A 93 -13.38 -2.24 -3.09
N GLU A 94 -12.10 -1.89 -3.13
CA GLU A 94 -11.49 -0.86 -2.28
C GLU A 94 -11.65 0.56 -2.85
N LEU A 95 -12.30 0.73 -4.01
CA LEU A 95 -12.50 2.05 -4.62
C LEU A 95 -13.26 3.00 -3.69
N GLN A 96 -14.27 2.50 -2.98
CA GLN A 96 -15.06 3.32 -2.04
C GLN A 96 -14.23 3.77 -0.84
N GLU A 97 -13.36 2.90 -0.32
CA GLU A 97 -12.43 3.24 0.77
C GLU A 97 -11.43 4.32 0.34
N MET A 98 -10.95 4.26 -0.92
CA MET A 98 -10.08 5.30 -1.46
C MET A 98 -10.80 6.64 -1.58
N GLU A 99 -12.05 6.67 -2.03
CA GLU A 99 -12.86 7.90 -2.06
C GLU A 99 -13.06 8.48 -0.65
N LEU A 100 -13.30 7.62 0.34
CA LEU A 100 -13.44 8.06 1.73
C LEU A 100 -12.14 8.67 2.25
N LEU A 101 -10.99 8.05 2.00
CA LEU A 101 -9.68 8.59 2.38
C LEU A 101 -9.35 9.92 1.67
N LEU A 102 -9.77 10.10 0.42
CA LEU A 102 -9.54 11.33 -0.35
C LEU A 102 -10.38 12.50 0.16
N HIS A 103 -11.64 12.25 0.51
CA HIS A 103 -12.62 13.30 0.79
C HIS A 103 -12.91 13.51 2.28
N ALA A 104 -12.86 12.45 3.09
CA ALA A 104 -13.15 12.50 4.51
C ALA A 104 -12.26 11.52 5.32
N PRO A 105 -10.91 11.69 5.29
CA PRO A 105 -9.97 10.75 5.90
C PRO A 105 -10.24 10.49 7.40
N ALA A 106 -10.69 11.50 8.15
CA ALA A 106 -11.03 11.37 9.57
C ALA A 106 -12.24 10.45 9.86
N GLN A 107 -13.06 10.13 8.84
CA GLN A 107 -14.19 9.20 8.96
C GLN A 107 -13.80 7.75 8.60
N HIS A 108 -12.64 7.55 7.95
CA HIS A 108 -12.19 6.22 7.58
C HIS A 108 -11.68 5.46 8.82
N PRO A 109 -11.95 4.14 8.96
CA PRO A 109 -11.57 3.37 10.15
C PRO A 109 -10.08 3.46 10.52
N SER A 110 -9.19 3.55 9.52
CA SER A 110 -7.75 3.68 9.73
C SER A 110 -7.34 4.93 10.51
N HIS A 111 -8.18 5.96 10.59
CA HIS A 111 -7.92 7.15 11.39
C HIS A 111 -7.79 6.84 12.89
N PHE A 112 -8.54 5.83 13.35
CA PHE A 112 -8.58 5.41 14.75
C PHE A 112 -7.65 4.23 15.05
N SER A 113 -7.05 3.63 14.02
CA SER A 113 -6.04 2.59 14.19
C SER A 113 -4.81 3.17 14.87
N ARG A 114 -4.14 2.38 15.70
CA ARG A 114 -2.80 2.75 16.21
C ARG A 114 -1.77 2.22 15.23
N GLY A 115 -1.25 3.12 14.39
CA GLY A 115 -0.05 2.84 13.59
C GLY A 115 1.16 2.54 14.47
#